data_AF-A0A1I1RV39-F1
#
_entry.id   AF-A0A1I1RV39-F1
#
_cell.length_a   1.000
_cell.length_b   1.000
_cell.length_c   1.000
_cell.angle_alpha   90.00
_cell.angle_beta   90.00
_cell.angle_gamma   90.00
#
_symmetry.space_group_name_H-M   'P 1'
#
loop_
_entity.id
_entity.type
_entity.pdbx_description
1 polymer ?
#
loop_
_entity_poly.entity_id
_entity_poly.type
_entity_poly.pdbx_seq_one_letter_code
_entity_poly.pdbx_strand_id
1 'polypeptide(L)' 'MTKSDIEDFRLANNLTWHELNDVKTVQLVPSSINSTLGHLGGVGEINAGAYTPEGFATK' A
#
# COMPACT_ATOMS: atom_id res chain seq x y z
N MET A 1 8.61 23.65 -7.81
CA MET A 1 8.20 22.24 -7.63
C MET A 1 7.56 21.75 -8.92
N THR A 2 8.36 21.07 -9.73
CA THR A 2 7.97 20.40 -10.97
C THR A 2 7.69 18.92 -10.70
N LYS A 3 7.20 18.20 -11.71
CA LYS A 3 7.06 16.74 -11.63
C LYS A 3 8.42 16.05 -11.39
N SER A 4 9.49 16.59 -11.98
CA SER A 4 10.85 16.08 -11.79
C SER A 4 11.30 16.25 -10.33
N ASP A 5 11.03 17.42 -9.73
CA ASP A 5 11.41 17.68 -8.34
C ASP A 5 10.77 16.66 -7.37
N ILE A 6 9.54 16.20 -7.67
CA ILE A 6 8.84 15.18 -6.87
C ILE A 6 9.45 13.79 -7.09
N GLU A 7 9.82 13.47 -8.33
CA GLU A 7 10.47 12.19 -8.66
C GLU A 7 11.84 12.08 -8.00
N ASP A 8 12.65 13.12 -8.12
CA ASP A 8 13.99 13.19 -7.51
C ASP A 8 13.89 13.07 -5.98
N PHE A 9 12.95 13.79 -5.37
CA PHE A 9 12.68 13.68 -3.93
C PHE A 9 12.26 12.26 -3.52
N ARG A 10 11.37 11.62 -4.29
CA ARG A 10 10.89 10.26 -4.01
C ARG A 10 12.01 9.24 -4.07
N LEU A 11 12.86 9.32 -5.10
CA LEU A 11 14.01 8.42 -5.28
C LEU A 11 15.06 8.64 -4.19
N ALA A 12 15.40 9.90 -3.90
CA ALA A 12 16.39 10.25 -2.87
C ALA A 12 15.99 9.77 -1.45
N ASN A 13 14.68 9.74 -1.16
CA ASN A 13 14.15 9.33 0.13
C ASN A 13 13.60 7.89 0.15
N ASN A 14 13.78 7.14 -0.94
CA ASN A 14 13.30 5.77 -1.09
C ASN A 14 11.80 5.60 -0.72
N LEU A 15 10.96 6.48 -1.26
CA LEU A 15 9.52 6.53 -0.99
C LEU A 15 8.71 5.78 -2.08
N THR A 16 7.61 5.16 -1.67
CA THR A 16 6.63 4.51 -2.53
C THR A 16 5.27 5.16 -2.40
N TRP A 17 4.49 5.15 -3.49
CA TRP A 17 3.09 5.52 -3.45
C TRP A 17 2.30 4.42 -2.75
N HIS A 18 1.49 4.81 -1.77
CA HIS A 18 0.59 3.95 -1.03
C HIS A 18 -0.83 4.51 -1.13
N GLU A 19 -1.76 3.69 -1.62
CA GLU A 19 -3.18 4.01 -1.72
C GLU A 19 -3.86 3.72 -0.38
N LEU A 20 -4.60 4.70 0.16
CA LEU A 20 -5.34 4.52 1.40
C LEU A 20 -6.68 3.81 1.15
N ASN A 21 -7.24 3.24 2.22
CA ASN A 21 -8.53 2.51 2.21
C ASN A 21 -9.73 3.34 1.73
N ASP A 22 -9.61 4.66 1.62
CA ASP A 22 -10.67 5.53 1.11
C ASP A 22 -10.77 5.56 -0.43
N VAL A 23 -9.81 4.91 -1.13
CA VAL A 23 -9.70 4.80 -2.59
C VAL A 23 -9.66 6.17 -3.30
N LYS A 24 -9.28 7.22 -2.55
CA LYS A 24 -9.28 8.61 -3.03
C LYS A 24 -7.93 9.28 -2.77
N THR A 25 -7.23 8.81 -1.74
CA THR A 25 -6.01 9.42 -1.27
C THR A 25 -4.83 8.50 -1.53
N VAL A 26 -3.79 9.07 -2.14
CA VAL A 26 -2.49 8.41 -2.31
C VAL A 26 -1.44 9.21 -1.56
N GLN A 27 -0.61 8.51 -0.78
CA GLN A 27 0.44 9.12 0.03
C GLN A 27 1.81 8.55 -0.32
N LEU A 28 2.85 9.37 -0.16
CA LEU A 28 4.23 8.89 -0.21
C LEU A 28 4.62 8.37 1.17
N VAL A 29 5.02 7.11 1.23
CA VAL A 29 5.49 6.45 2.46
C VAL A 29 6.84 5.79 2.22
N PRO A 30 7.69 5.65 3.25
CA PRO A 30 8.94 4.89 3.14
C PRO A 30 8.71 3.47 2.62
N SER A 31 9.54 3.05 1.67
CA SER A 31 9.46 1.70 1.10
C SER A 31 9.59 0.60 2.16
N SER A 32 10.38 0.84 3.22
CA SER A 32 10.52 -0.08 4.34
C SER A 32 9.20 -0.29 5.08
N ILE A 33 8.40 0.76 5.27
CA ILE A 33 7.08 0.67 5.92
C ILE A 33 6.10 -0.04 5.00
N ASN A 34 6.03 0.37 3.73
CA ASN A 34 5.12 -0.23 2.75
C ASN A 34 5.45 -1.70 2.44
N SER A 35 6.71 -2.11 2.58
CA SER A 35 7.13 -3.51 2.41
C SER A 35 6.89 -4.36 3.67
N THR A 36 6.86 -3.73 4.85
CA THR A 36 6.65 -4.44 6.12
C THR A 36 5.17 -4.63 6.41
N LEU A 37 4.37 -3.61 6.11
CA LEU A 37 2.92 -3.69 6.09
C LEU A 37 2.51 -4.28 4.74
N GLY A 38 2.54 -5.61 4.66
CA GLY A 38 1.94 -6.32 3.52
C GLY A 38 0.52 -5.82 3.28
N HIS A 39 0.07 -5.82 2.02
CA HIS A 39 -1.28 -5.42 1.62
C HIS A 39 -2.29 -6.16 2.51
N LEU A 40 -2.99 -5.45 3.40
CA LEU A 40 -4.09 -5.99 4.19
C LEU A 40 -5.38 -5.52 3.52
N GLY A 41 -6.12 -6.46 2.96
CA GLY A 41 -7.28 -6.23 2.13
C GLY A 41 -6.94 -6.14 0.64
N GLY A 42 -7.64 -6.96 -0.16
CA GLY A 42 -7.59 -6.95 -1.61
C GLY A 42 -8.17 -8.24 -2.20
N VAL A 43 -8.55 -8.22 -3.49
CA VAL A 43 -9.07 -9.42 -4.19
C VAL A 43 -8.03 -10.56 -4.16
N GLY A 44 -6.73 -10.24 -4.14
CA GLY A 44 -5.66 -11.22 -3.99
C GLY A 44 -5.68 -11.98 -2.66
N GLU A 45 -5.99 -11.31 -1.54
CA GLU A 45 -6.08 -11.98 -0.23
C GLU A 45 -7.43 -12.70 -0.03
N ILE A 46 -8.51 -12.18 -0.61
CA ILE A 46 -9.80 -12.90 -0.69
C ILE A 46 -9.63 -14.20 -1.47
N ASN A 47 -8.97 -14.15 -2.63
CA ASN A 47 -8.71 -15.32 -3.46
C ASN A 47 -7.69 -16.30 -2.85
N ALA A 48 -6.80 -15.82 -1.97
CA ALA A 48 -5.89 -16.66 -1.19
C ALA A 48 -6.55 -17.31 0.03
N GLY A 49 -7.84 -17.07 0.27
CA GLY A 49 -8.59 -17.67 1.37
C GLY A 49 -8.41 -16.97 2.72
N ALA A 50 -7.93 -15.72 2.75
CA ALA A 50 -7.76 -14.96 3.99
C ALA A 50 -9.09 -14.43 4.56
N TYR A 51 -10.19 -14.53 3.81
CA TYR A 51 -11.49 -13.98 4.19
C TYR A 51 -12.63 -14.98 3.90
N THR A 52 -13.50 -15.15 4.88
CA THR A 52 -14.80 -15.83 4.74
C THR A 52 -15.92 -14.79 4.84
N PRO A 53 -17.17 -15.12 4.46
CA PRO A 53 -18.32 -14.23 4.67
C PRO A 53 -18.52 -13.79 6.13
N GLU A 54 -17.89 -14.47 7.09
CA GLU A 54 -18.01 -14.24 8.53
C GLU A 54 -16.81 -13.47 9.13
N GLY A 55 -15.83 -13.07 8.30
CA GLY A 55 -14.65 -12.30 8.73
C GLY A 55 -13.33 -12.90 8.25
N PHE A 56 -12.22 -12.53 8.91
CA PHE A 56 -10.91 -13.11 8.62
C PHE A 56 -10.94 -14.62 8.83
N ALA A 57 -10.49 -15.38 7.81
CA ALA A 57 -10.29 -16.81 7.95
C ALA A 57 -9.24 -17.03 9.04
N THR A 58 -9.68 -17.55 10.19
CA THR A 58 -8.77 -17.93 11.25
C THR A 58 -7.97 -19.12 10.75
N LYS A 59 -6.64 -18.98 10.72
CA LYS A 59 -5.71 -20.04 10.36
C LYS A 59 -5.81 -21.21 11.35
#